data_AF-A0A8J2W0C5-F1
#
_entry.id   AF-A0A8J2W0C5-F1
#
_cell.length_a   1.000
_cell.length_b   1.000
_cell.length_c   1.000
_cell.angle_alpha   90.00
_cell.angle_beta   90.00
_cell.angle_gamma   90.00
#
_symmetry.space_group_name_H-M   'P 1'
#
loop_
_entity.id
_entity.type
_entity.pdbx_description
1 polymer ?
#
loop_
_entity_poly.entity_id
_entity_poly.type
_entity_poly.pdbx_seq_one_letter_code
_entity_poly.pdbx_strand_id
1 'polypeptide(L)'
;MLGPTKVYRAQYQEPYCLRGMFGLSDTRNVAHGSDSETSAEREIKFFFPDFSFYKWHTSDELTFRKGPIIFNHHMFQHVRKL
;
A
#
# COMPACT_ATOMS: atom_id res chain seq x y z
N MET A 1 -8.63 5.87 0.32
CA MET A 1 -8.34 4.41 0.31
C MET A 1 -8.51 3.82 1.71
N LEU A 2 -7.64 4.12 2.69
CA LEU A 2 -7.83 3.64 4.08
C LEU A 2 -8.98 4.35 4.81
N GLY A 3 -9.10 5.67 4.63
CA GLY A 3 -10.08 6.53 5.32
C GLY A 3 -9.62 6.96 6.72
N PRO A 4 -10.47 7.70 7.46
CA PRO A 4 -10.15 8.24 8.79
C PRO A 4 -9.68 7.16 9.78
N THR A 5 -8.69 7.47 10.62
CA THR A 5 -8.15 6.52 11.62
C THR A 5 -9.20 6.06 12.64
N LYS A 6 -10.12 6.96 13.00
CA LYS A 6 -11.23 6.67 13.91
C LYS A 6 -12.34 5.98 13.15
N VAL A 7 -12.66 4.73 13.53
CA VAL A 7 -13.60 3.89 12.77
C VAL A 7 -14.98 4.53 12.66
N TYR A 8 -15.48 5.16 13.73
CA TYR A 8 -16.77 5.85 13.68
C TYR A 8 -16.78 7.00 12.65
N ARG A 9 -15.66 7.74 12.51
CA ARG A 9 -15.53 8.80 11.51
C ARG A 9 -15.51 8.21 10.11
N ALA A 10 -14.77 7.12 9.92
CA ALA A 10 -14.72 6.41 8.65
C ALA A 10 -16.12 5.90 8.24
N GLN A 11 -16.87 5.29 9.15
CA GLN A 11 -18.23 4.80 8.89
C GLN A 11 -19.21 5.92 8.55
N TYR A 12 -19.08 7.10 9.17
CA TYR A 12 -20.01 8.21 8.94
C TYR A 12 -19.64 9.08 7.72
N GLN A 13 -18.36 9.40 7.57
CA GLN A 13 -17.88 10.35 6.56
C GLN A 13 -17.50 9.67 5.24
N GLU A 14 -16.97 8.45 5.32
CA GLU A 14 -16.46 7.70 4.17
C GLU A 14 -16.84 6.20 4.27
N PRO A 15 -18.14 5.84 4.31
CA PRO A 15 -18.59 4.47 4.63
C PRO A 15 -18.00 3.38 3.73
N TYR A 16 -17.58 3.73 2.51
CA TYR A 16 -17.00 2.82 1.52
C TYR A 16 -15.46 2.79 1.52
N CYS A 17 -14.79 3.50 2.45
CA CYS A 17 -13.36 3.31 2.66
C CYS A 17 -13.09 2.00 3.42
N LEU A 18 -11.85 1.50 3.37
CA LEU A 18 -11.50 0.23 4.02
C LEU A 18 -11.81 0.23 5.53
N ARG A 19 -11.52 1.32 6.23
CA ARG A 19 -11.83 1.46 7.67
C ARG A 19 -13.33 1.58 7.95
N GLY A 20 -14.11 2.15 7.04
CA GLY A 20 -15.56 2.29 7.16
C GLY A 20 -16.25 0.94 7.00
N MET A 21 -15.84 0.16 5.98
CA MET A 21 -16.44 -1.13 5.67
C MET A 21 -16.02 -2.26 6.63
N PHE A 22 -14.75 -2.26 7.08
CA PHE A 22 -14.17 -3.42 7.78
C PHE A 22 -13.56 -3.09 9.15
N GLY A 23 -13.57 -1.83 9.59
CA GLY A 23 -13.06 -1.43 10.90
C GLY A 23 -13.98 -1.85 12.04
N LEU A 24 -13.39 -2.33 13.14
CA LEU A 24 -14.11 -2.76 14.35
C LEU A 24 -13.94 -1.78 15.51
N SER A 25 -12.76 -1.20 15.65
CA SER A 25 -12.43 -0.20 16.68
C SER A 25 -11.23 0.63 16.24
N ASP A 26 -10.90 1.70 16.97
CA ASP A 26 -9.77 2.59 16.64
C ASP A 26 -8.42 1.87 16.55
N THR A 27 -8.22 0.79 17.32
CA THR A 27 -7.01 -0.04 17.28
C THR A 27 -7.15 -1.29 16.39
N ARG A 28 -8.38 -1.61 15.99
CA ARG A 28 -8.71 -2.69 15.03
C ARG A 28 -9.34 -2.09 13.79
N ASN A 29 -8.59 -1.20 13.14
CA ASN A 29 -9.03 -0.40 12.00
C ASN A 29 -8.45 -0.91 10.66
N VAL A 30 -8.31 -2.23 10.52
CA VAL A 30 -7.96 -2.95 9.27
C VAL A 30 -6.50 -2.82 8.85
N ALA A 31 -5.97 -1.62 8.70
CA ALA A 31 -4.67 -1.41 8.08
C ALA A 31 -3.94 -0.14 8.57
N HIS A 32 -2.62 -0.23 8.53
CA HIS A 32 -1.67 0.87 8.71
C HIS A 32 -1.15 1.35 7.34
N GLY A 33 -0.84 2.63 7.26
CA GLY A 33 -0.15 3.23 6.13
C GLY A 33 0.69 4.39 6.64
N SER A 34 1.92 4.50 6.14
CA SER A 34 2.85 5.55 6.54
C SER A 34 2.27 6.94 6.22
N ASP A 35 2.54 7.91 7.09
CA ASP A 35 2.00 9.28 7.01
C ASP A 35 2.82 10.24 6.14
N SER A 36 4.02 9.83 5.73
CA SER A 36 4.95 10.61 4.92
C SER A 36 5.91 9.70 4.17
N GLU A 37 6.61 10.24 3.16
CA GLU A 37 7.65 9.50 2.44
C GLU A 37 8.80 9.08 3.36
N THR A 38 9.21 9.95 4.29
CA THR A 38 10.26 9.64 5.26
C THR A 38 9.85 8.50 6.21
N SER A 39 8.61 8.48 6.69
CA SER A 39 8.13 7.36 7.52
C SER A 39 7.97 6.09 6.70
N ALA A 40 7.53 6.19 5.44
CA ALA A 40 7.45 5.06 4.52
C ALA A 40 8.82 4.43 4.28
N GLU A 41 9.85 5.22 3.94
CA GLU A 41 11.20 4.70 3.73
C GLU A 41 11.74 3.97 4.97
N ARG A 42 11.57 4.57 6.15
CA ARG A 42 11.96 3.97 7.43
C ARG A 42 11.23 2.67 7.71
N GLU A 43 9.90 2.65 7.56
CA GLU A 43 9.07 1.47 7.82
C GLU A 43 9.36 0.33 6.82
N ILE A 44 9.51 0.66 5.54
CA ILE A 44 9.90 -0.30 4.49
C ILE A 44 11.26 -0.91 4.83
N LYS A 45 12.27 -0.09 5.17
CA LYS A 45 13.60 -0.58 5.53
C LYS A 45 13.58 -1.47 6.78
N PHE A 46 12.70 -1.17 7.73
CA PHE A 46 12.52 -1.96 8.95
C PHE A 46 11.95 -3.36 8.65
N PHE A 47 10.88 -3.46 7.87
CA PHE A 47 10.23 -4.75 7.56
C PHE A 47 10.91 -5.54 6.43
N PHE A 48 11.50 -4.84 5.45
CA PHE A 48 12.09 -5.41 4.24
C PHE A 48 13.51 -4.86 4.04
N PRO A 49 14.49 -5.31 4.84
CA PRO A 49 15.84 -4.73 4.87
C PRO A 49 16.58 -4.83 3.52
N ASP A 50 16.26 -5.83 2.71
CA ASP A 50 16.88 -6.05 1.40
C ASP A 50 16.21 -5.25 0.27
N PHE A 51 15.06 -4.63 0.54
CA PHE A 51 14.39 -3.79 -0.44
C PHE A 51 15.10 -2.44 -0.58
N SER A 52 15.40 -2.04 -1.82
CA SER A 52 15.99 -0.74 -2.13
C SER A 52 14.92 0.20 -2.68
N PHE A 53 14.47 1.12 -1.83
CA PHE A 53 13.49 2.16 -2.19
C PHE A 53 13.98 3.01 -3.36
N TYR A 54 15.24 3.43 -3.33
CA TYR A 54 15.86 4.21 -4.42
C TYR A 54 15.91 3.45 -5.74
N LYS A 55 16.34 2.18 -5.73
CA LYS A 55 16.38 1.35 -6.94
C LYS A 55 14.98 1.18 -7.53
N TRP A 56 13.97 0.93 -6.67
CA TRP A 56 12.59 0.78 -7.12
C TRP A 56 12.09 2.05 -7.81
N HIS A 57 12.27 3.22 -7.20
CA HIS A 57 11.84 4.50 -7.80
C HIS A 57 12.53 4.80 -9.13
N THR A 58 13.83 4.53 -9.24
CA THR A 58 14.62 4.88 -10.43
C THR A 58 14.45 3.89 -11.58
N SER A 59 14.24 2.61 -11.29
CA SER A 59 14.30 1.53 -12.29
C SER A 59 12.96 0.86 -12.55
N ASP A 60 12.15 0.66 -11.50
CA ASP A 60 11.00 -0.23 -11.56
C ASP A 60 9.67 0.54 -11.59
N GLU A 61 9.54 1.64 -10.85
CA GLU A 61 8.28 2.38 -10.66
C GLU A 61 7.60 2.73 -12.00
N LEU A 62 8.38 3.20 -12.98
CA LEU A 62 7.87 3.60 -14.29
C LEU A 62 7.23 2.42 -15.04
N THR A 63 7.78 1.22 -14.86
CA THR A 63 7.28 -0.01 -15.47
C THR A 63 5.89 -0.31 -14.93
N PHE A 64 5.71 -0.24 -13.61
CA PHE A 64 4.45 -0.52 -12.92
C PHE A 64 3.39 0.57 -13.07
N ARG A 65 3.77 1.84 -13.27
CA ARG A 65 2.83 2.94 -13.49
C ARG A 65 2.19 2.98 -14.88
N LYS A 66 2.88 2.49 -15.91
CA LYS A 66 2.55 2.78 -17.33
C LYS A 66 1.94 1.64 -18.14
N GLY A 67 1.79 0.43 -17.60
CA GLY A 67 1.37 -0.72 -18.41
C GLY A 67 0.35 -1.62 -17.73
N PRO A 68 -0.39 -2.45 -18.50
CA PRO A 68 -1.06 -3.60 -17.93
C PRO A 68 0.00 -4.54 -17.34
N ILE A 69 0.02 -4.63 -16.02
CA ILE A 69 0.88 -5.53 -15.27
C ILE A 69 0.08 -6.81 -15.00
N ILE A 70 0.66 -7.95 -15.35
CA ILE A 70 0.09 -9.27 -15.07
C ILE A 70 0.98 -10.03 -14.10
N PHE A 71 0.38 -10.87 -13.27
CA PHE A 71 1.13 -11.79 -12.43
C PHE A 71 1.57 -13.00 -13.24
N ASN A 72 2.88 -13.22 -13.36
CA ASN A 72 3.44 -14.42 -13.97
C ASN A 72 3.57 -15.50 -12.89
N HIS A 73 2.71 -16.52 -12.95
CA HIS A 73 2.68 -17.61 -11.98
C HIS A 73 3.95 -18.49 -11.96
N HIS A 74 4.63 -18.62 -13.09
CA HIS A 74 5.84 -19.45 -13.18
C HIS A 74 7.04 -18.76 -12.54
N MET A 75 7.23 -17.48 -12.85
CA MET A 75 8.31 -16.67 -12.31
C MET A 75 7.99 -16.08 -10.94
N PHE A 76 6.75 -16.24 -10.49
CA PHE A 76 6.20 -15.65 -9.25
C PHE A 76 6.46 -14.14 -9.13
N GLN A 77 6.33 -13.43 -10.26
CA GLN A 77 6.62 -11.99 -10.35
C GLN A 77 5.59 -11.28 -11.22
N HIS A 78 5.38 -9.99 -10.93
CA HIS A 78 4.58 -9.13 -11.78
C HIS A 78 5.41 -8.66 -12.98
N VAL A 79 4.89 -8.84 -14.19
CA VAL A 79 5.56 -8.48 -15.45
C VAL A 79 4.65 -7.61 -16.30
N ARG A 80 5.22 -6.84 -17.23
CA ARG A 80 4.43 -6.19 -18.27
C ARG A 80 3.80 -7.24 -19.17
N LYS A 81 2.52 -7.07 -19.46
CA LYS A 81 1.87 -7.75 -20.57
C LYS A 81 2.48 -7.19 -21.86
N LEU A 82 3.23 -8.03 -22.58
CA LEU A 82 3.72 -7.74 -23.93
C LEU A 82 2.55 -7.59 -24.90
#